data_AF-A0A3M2IGQ6-F1
#
_entry.id   AF-A0A3M2IGQ6-F1
#
_cell.length_a   1.000
_cell.length_b   1.000
_cell.length_c   1.000
_cell.angle_alpha   90.00
_cell.angle_beta   90.00
_cell.angle_gamma   90.00
#
_symmetry.space_group_name_H-M   'P 1'
#
loop_
_entity.id
_entity.type
_entity.pdbx_description
1 polymer ?
#
loop_
_entity_poly.entity_id
_entity_poly.type
_entity_poly.pdbx_seq_one_letter_code
_entity_poly.pdbx_strand_id
1 'polypeptide(L)'
;MGWISVRKALRMFLTALSLFLMTCAPAIHFYHHVDRSVARGDYEAAIRKLRENHHRLTGRNEVLYLLDMGLLFHYAGQPDSSIKYLLAAERRIEELYTKRLSREAAAMLINDNVLPYAGEDFEKVLVNVFLALDFAEKGEIDEALVEARKVDLKLRNFTARYEGKNRYQEDPFARYLTGVLYETAGEINDAFIAYRKAYEAYQKYGKEFGVSVPRFLLDDLVRTATLMQFSEERDRFLAAGGHPYDPAT
;
A
#
# COMPACT_ATOMS: atom_id res chain seq x y z
N MET A 1 -59.15 -19.15 -19.05
CA MET A 1 -58.38 -19.42 -17.81
C MET A 1 -56.88 -19.06 -17.88
N GLY A 2 -56.17 -19.23 -19.01
CA GLY A 2 -54.70 -19.14 -19.05
C GLY A 2 -54.06 -17.77 -18.77
N TRP A 3 -54.70 -16.67 -19.19
CA TRP A 3 -54.12 -15.31 -19.12
C TRP A 3 -53.90 -14.77 -17.70
N ILE A 4 -54.76 -15.16 -16.76
CA ILE A 4 -54.66 -14.76 -15.34
C ILE A 4 -53.50 -15.50 -14.66
N SER A 5 -53.24 -16.75 -15.06
CA SER A 5 -52.14 -17.56 -14.54
C SER A 5 -50.78 -17.01 -14.97
N VAL A 6 -50.65 -16.60 -16.25
CA VAL A 6 -49.41 -16.01 -16.79
C VAL A 6 -49.06 -14.68 -16.11
N ARG A 7 -50.03 -13.80 -15.85
CA ARG A 7 -49.79 -12.53 -15.13
C ARG A 7 -49.39 -12.75 -13.67
N LYS A 8 -49.94 -13.77 -13.01
CA LYS A 8 -49.54 -14.17 -11.65
C LYS A 8 -48.12 -14.73 -11.63
N ALA A 9 -47.77 -15.62 -12.57
CA ALA A 9 -46.42 -16.17 -12.70
C ALA A 9 -45.37 -15.08 -13.00
N LEU A 10 -45.69 -14.14 -13.90
CA LEU A 10 -44.81 -13.01 -14.23
C LEU A 10 -44.62 -12.07 -13.03
N ARG A 11 -45.69 -11.77 -12.28
CA ARG A 11 -45.58 -10.98 -11.04
C ARG A 11 -44.73 -11.68 -10.00
N MET A 12 -44.93 -12.99 -9.77
CA MET A 12 -44.11 -13.75 -8.84
C MET A 12 -42.63 -13.78 -9.25
N PHE A 13 -42.35 -13.97 -10.53
CA PHE A 13 -41.00 -13.93 -11.08
C PHE A 13 -40.35 -12.55 -10.91
N LEU A 14 -41.07 -11.46 -11.22
CA LEU A 14 -40.57 -10.09 -11.03
C LEU A 14 -40.33 -9.76 -9.55
N THR A 15 -41.20 -10.21 -8.63
CA THR A 15 -40.96 -10.03 -7.19
C THR A 15 -39.78 -10.86 -6.69
N ALA A 16 -39.61 -12.09 -7.17
CA ALA A 16 -38.47 -12.93 -6.82
C ALA A 16 -37.15 -12.35 -7.37
N LEU A 17 -37.18 -11.81 -8.59
CA LEU A 17 -36.05 -11.12 -9.21
C LEU A 17 -35.69 -9.84 -8.45
N SER A 18 -36.69 -9.05 -8.00
CA SER A 18 -36.42 -7.86 -7.17
C SER A 18 -35.84 -8.19 -5.80
N LEU A 19 -36.28 -9.30 -5.20
CA LEU A 19 -35.73 -9.80 -3.94
C LEU A 19 -34.28 -10.32 -4.11
N PHE A 20 -33.97 -10.91 -5.26
CA PHE A 20 -32.63 -11.40 -5.58
C PHE A 20 -31.62 -10.25 -5.79
N LEU A 21 -32.05 -9.13 -6.39
CA LEU A 21 -31.21 -7.97 -6.67
C LEU A 21 -30.84 -7.12 -5.43
N MET A 22 -31.50 -7.31 -4.28
CA MET A 22 -31.22 -6.57 -3.03
C MET A 22 -30.02 -7.14 -2.24
N THR A 23 -29.43 -8.25 -2.67
CA THR A 23 -28.42 -8.99 -1.90
C THR A 23 -27.03 -8.35 -1.85
N CYS A 24 -26.69 -7.45 -2.79
CA CYS A 24 -25.38 -6.78 -2.82
C CYS A 24 -25.28 -5.48 -2.00
N ALA A 25 -26.42 -4.93 -1.55
CA ALA A 25 -26.47 -3.65 -0.84
C ALA A 25 -25.77 -3.60 0.54
N PRO A 26 -25.80 -4.66 1.38
CA PRO A 26 -25.37 -4.50 2.78
C PRO A 26 -23.87 -4.26 3.00
N ALA A 27 -22.99 -4.81 2.16
CA ALA A 27 -21.55 -4.59 2.26
C ALA A 27 -21.14 -3.17 1.83
N ILE A 28 -21.74 -2.70 0.72
CA ILE A 28 -21.55 -1.33 0.21
C ILE A 28 -22.01 -0.30 1.23
N HIS A 29 -23.11 -0.58 1.95
CA HIS A 29 -23.69 0.37 2.89
C HIS A 29 -22.81 0.66 4.11
N PHE A 30 -22.08 -0.33 4.67
CA PHE A 30 -21.26 -0.05 5.86
C PHE A 30 -19.95 0.65 5.50
N TYR A 31 -19.31 0.31 4.36
CA TYR A 31 -18.12 1.04 3.88
C TYR A 31 -18.45 2.51 3.59
N HIS A 32 -19.63 2.83 3.04
CA HIS A 32 -20.08 4.21 2.93
C HIS A 32 -20.16 4.99 4.26
N HIS A 33 -20.34 4.30 5.39
CA HIS A 33 -20.24 4.95 6.70
C HIS A 33 -18.78 5.16 7.10
N VAL A 34 -17.94 4.15 6.91
CA VAL A 34 -16.49 4.24 7.13
C VAL A 34 -15.91 5.42 6.33
N ASP A 35 -16.19 5.50 5.02
CA ASP A 35 -15.69 6.53 4.12
C ASP A 35 -16.13 7.94 4.55
N ARG A 36 -17.39 8.09 4.98
CA ARG A 36 -17.90 9.39 5.46
C ARG A 36 -17.26 9.82 6.78
N SER A 37 -16.96 8.87 7.66
CA SER A 37 -16.27 9.15 8.91
C SER A 37 -14.82 9.55 8.64
N VAL A 38 -14.11 8.81 7.78
CA VAL A 38 -12.74 9.12 7.31
C VAL A 38 -12.69 10.50 6.66
N ALA A 39 -13.63 10.82 5.75
CA ALA A 39 -13.68 12.12 5.07
C ALA A 39 -13.88 13.32 6.01
N ARG A 40 -14.35 13.08 7.24
CA ARG A 40 -14.53 14.11 8.29
C ARG A 40 -13.42 14.08 9.35
N GLY A 41 -12.44 13.18 9.22
CA GLY A 41 -11.41 12.95 10.22
C GLY A 41 -11.89 12.20 11.48
N ASP A 42 -13.10 11.62 11.47
CA ASP A 42 -13.63 10.84 12.59
C ASP A 42 -13.19 9.37 12.46
N TYR A 43 -11.89 9.13 12.62
CA TYR A 43 -11.30 7.80 12.49
C TYR A 43 -11.80 6.84 13.57
N GLU A 44 -12.10 7.34 14.77
CA GLU A 44 -12.66 6.54 15.86
C GLU A 44 -14.04 5.97 15.52
N ALA A 45 -14.93 6.76 14.88
CA ALA A 45 -16.20 6.23 14.38
C ALA A 45 -16.00 5.20 13.27
N ALA A 46 -15.04 5.42 12.36
CA ALA A 46 -14.70 4.47 11.31
C ALA A 46 -14.21 3.13 11.91
N ILE A 47 -13.31 3.16 12.90
CA ILE A 47 -12.79 2.00 13.63
C ILE A 47 -13.93 1.23 14.30
N ARG A 48 -14.82 1.92 15.04
CA ARG A 48 -15.99 1.29 15.67
C ARG A 48 -16.86 0.59 14.64
N LYS A 49 -17.16 1.26 13.52
CA LYS A 49 -18.00 0.70 12.46
C LYS A 49 -17.38 -0.53 11.82
N LEU A 50 -16.08 -0.50 11.56
CA LEU A 50 -15.37 -1.62 10.97
C LEU A 50 -15.35 -2.83 11.92
N ARG A 51 -15.12 -2.60 13.22
CA ARG A 51 -15.14 -3.63 14.26
C ARG A 51 -16.52 -4.28 14.42
N GLU A 52 -17.61 -3.50 14.41
CA GLU A 52 -18.99 -4.02 14.42
C GLU A 52 -19.26 -4.99 13.26
N ASN A 53 -18.60 -4.75 12.12
CA ASN A 53 -18.76 -5.52 10.89
C ASN A 53 -17.65 -6.56 10.69
N HIS A 54 -16.79 -6.80 11.68
CA HIS A 54 -15.66 -7.73 11.60
C HIS A 54 -16.04 -9.11 11.07
N HIS A 55 -17.15 -9.69 11.55
CA HIS A 55 -17.66 -10.99 11.11
C HIS A 55 -17.92 -11.10 9.59
N ARG A 56 -18.13 -9.96 8.91
CA ARG A 56 -18.33 -9.90 7.45
C ARG A 56 -17.01 -9.87 6.69
N LEU A 57 -15.93 -9.52 7.37
CA LEU A 57 -14.58 -9.38 6.83
C LEU A 57 -13.64 -10.49 7.31
N THR A 58 -14.06 -11.33 8.25
CA THR A 58 -13.30 -12.53 8.65
C THR A 58 -13.20 -13.59 7.54
N GLY A 59 -12.17 -14.43 7.63
CA GLY A 59 -11.95 -15.54 6.69
C GLY A 59 -11.22 -15.09 5.43
N ARG A 60 -11.94 -14.93 4.31
CA ARG A 60 -11.31 -14.60 3.01
C ARG A 60 -10.80 -13.17 2.92
N ASN A 61 -11.41 -12.24 3.66
CA ASN A 61 -11.09 -10.81 3.60
C ASN A 61 -10.31 -10.34 4.84
N GLU A 62 -9.72 -11.28 5.58
CA GLU A 62 -9.04 -10.99 6.84
C GLU A 62 -7.86 -10.04 6.63
N VAL A 63 -7.09 -10.20 5.55
CA VAL A 63 -6.03 -9.25 5.18
C VAL A 63 -6.59 -7.84 5.01
N LEU A 64 -7.69 -7.69 4.25
CA LEU A 64 -8.31 -6.39 4.02
C LEU A 64 -8.77 -5.73 5.33
N TYR A 65 -9.39 -6.50 6.23
CA TYR A 65 -9.75 -5.99 7.55
C TYR A 65 -8.55 -5.51 8.34
N LEU A 66 -7.44 -6.26 8.35
CA LEU A 66 -6.23 -5.90 9.08
C LEU A 66 -5.58 -4.64 8.48
N LEU A 67 -5.54 -4.51 7.16
CA LEU A 67 -5.04 -3.32 6.46
C LEU A 67 -5.90 -2.09 6.78
N ASP A 68 -7.23 -2.19 6.65
CA ASP A 68 -8.17 -1.11 6.94
C ASP A 68 -8.04 -0.65 8.40
N MET A 69 -7.98 -1.59 9.35
CA MET A 69 -7.81 -1.27 10.77
C MET A 69 -6.46 -0.58 11.05
N GLY A 70 -5.36 -1.10 10.47
CA GLY A 70 -4.03 -0.52 10.62
C GLY A 70 -4.01 0.93 10.15
N LEU A 71 -4.47 1.18 8.93
CA LEU A 71 -4.49 2.51 8.34
C LEU A 71 -5.40 3.48 9.10
N LEU A 72 -6.57 3.02 9.56
CA LEU A 72 -7.45 3.84 10.39
C LEU A 72 -6.80 4.24 11.72
N PHE A 73 -6.06 3.33 12.37
CA PHE A 73 -5.32 3.66 13.59
C PHE A 73 -4.14 4.59 13.34
N HIS A 74 -3.42 4.44 12.23
CA HIS A 74 -2.38 5.38 11.81
C HIS A 74 -2.96 6.79 11.72
N TYR A 75 -4.03 6.99 10.95
CA TYR A 75 -4.67 8.30 10.81
C TYR A 75 -5.32 8.81 12.10
N ALA A 76 -5.70 7.93 13.02
CA ALA A 76 -6.20 8.30 14.33
C ALA A 76 -5.10 8.74 15.31
N GLY A 77 -3.82 8.76 14.90
CA GLY A 77 -2.69 9.07 15.78
C GLY A 77 -2.45 8.01 16.85
N GLN A 78 -2.71 6.73 16.51
CA GLN A 78 -2.57 5.59 17.42
C GLN A 78 -1.58 4.56 16.85
N PRO A 79 -0.28 4.90 16.81
CA PRO A 79 0.73 4.08 16.14
C PRO A 79 0.86 2.68 16.74
N ASP A 80 0.72 2.50 18.07
CA ASP A 80 0.75 1.16 18.70
C ASP A 80 -0.31 0.21 18.15
N SER A 81 -1.52 0.73 17.95
CA SER A 81 -2.61 -0.06 17.37
C SER A 81 -2.39 -0.28 15.88
N SER A 82 -1.93 0.75 15.16
CA SER A 82 -1.59 0.63 13.74
C SER A 82 -0.57 -0.48 13.49
N ILE A 83 0.58 -0.42 14.18
CA ILE A 83 1.66 -1.41 14.10
C ILE A 83 1.14 -2.82 14.36
N LYS A 84 0.33 -3.00 15.41
CA LYS A 84 -0.25 -4.30 15.74
C LYS A 84 -1.06 -4.88 14.58
N TYR A 85 -1.92 -4.08 13.96
CA TYR A 85 -2.77 -4.53 12.85
C TYR A 85 -1.99 -4.72 11.55
N LEU A 86 -1.05 -3.83 11.22
CA LEU A 86 -0.22 -3.91 10.03
C LEU A 86 0.76 -5.10 10.08
N LEU A 87 1.38 -5.39 11.23
CA LEU A 87 2.20 -6.60 11.41
C LEU A 87 1.36 -7.87 11.32
N ALA A 88 0.11 -7.85 11.80
CA ALA A 88 -0.80 -8.96 11.61
C ALA A 88 -1.18 -9.15 10.13
N ALA A 89 -1.39 -8.05 9.39
CA ALA A 89 -1.64 -8.09 7.96
C ALA A 89 -0.45 -8.68 7.21
N GLU A 90 0.78 -8.21 7.48
CA GLU A 90 2.01 -8.74 6.87
C GLU A 90 2.14 -10.25 7.09
N ARG A 91 2.03 -10.73 8.34
CA ARG A 91 2.07 -12.17 8.64
C ARG A 91 1.02 -12.95 7.86
N ARG A 92 -0.20 -12.41 7.79
CA ARG A 92 -1.31 -13.10 7.11
C ARG A 92 -1.09 -13.19 5.60
N ILE A 93 -0.54 -12.14 5.00
CA ILE A 93 -0.15 -12.10 3.58
C ILE A 93 0.91 -13.18 3.30
N GLU A 94 1.94 -13.27 4.13
CA GLU A 94 3.01 -14.27 3.98
C GLU A 94 2.51 -15.72 4.12
N GLU A 95 1.61 -15.98 5.08
CA GLU A 95 0.97 -17.28 5.22
C GLU A 95 0.18 -17.68 3.96
N LEU A 96 -0.58 -16.73 3.39
CA LEU A 96 -1.38 -16.98 2.20
C LEU A 96 -0.51 -17.20 0.98
N TYR A 97 0.62 -16.49 0.86
CA TYR A 97 1.60 -16.71 -0.19
C TYR A 97 2.24 -18.10 -0.11
N THR A 98 2.71 -18.50 1.08
CA THR A 98 3.32 -19.83 1.31
C THR A 98 2.32 -20.97 1.06
N LYS A 99 1.05 -20.77 1.43
CA LYS A 99 -0.04 -21.72 1.13
C LYS A 99 -0.32 -21.82 -0.37
N ARG A 100 -0.22 -20.73 -1.14
CA ARG A 100 -0.38 -20.78 -2.61
C ARG A 100 0.75 -21.57 -3.25
N LEU A 101 2.00 -21.32 -2.85
CA LEU A 101 3.16 -22.05 -3.35
C LEU A 101 3.08 -23.56 -3.09
N SER A 102 2.62 -23.96 -1.90
CA SER A 102 2.40 -25.38 -1.57
C SER A 102 1.15 -25.97 -2.23
N ARG A 103 0.14 -25.15 -2.55
CA ARG A 103 -1.09 -25.57 -3.24
C ARG A 103 -1.00 -25.51 -4.75
N GLU A 104 -0.05 -24.85 -5.38
CA GLU A 104 0.07 -24.82 -6.85
C GLU A 104 0.30 -26.22 -7.46
N ALA A 105 0.75 -27.21 -6.67
CA ALA A 105 0.72 -28.64 -7.05
C ALA A 105 -0.70 -29.29 -7.00
N ALA A 106 -1.65 -28.68 -6.29
CA ALA A 106 -3.05 -29.13 -6.11
C ALA A 106 -4.10 -28.16 -6.71
N ALA A 107 -3.68 -26.96 -7.13
CA ALA A 107 -4.55 -25.84 -7.55
C ALA A 107 -5.15 -26.02 -8.95
N MET A 108 -4.68 -27.01 -9.72
CA MET A 108 -5.35 -27.43 -10.96
C MET A 108 -6.76 -28.01 -10.71
N LEU A 109 -7.15 -28.25 -9.45
CA LEU A 109 -8.42 -28.88 -9.08
C LEU A 109 -9.43 -27.95 -8.37
N ILE A 110 -9.08 -26.70 -8.04
CA ILE A 110 -9.95 -25.81 -7.26
C ILE A 110 -10.12 -24.45 -7.95
N ASN A 111 -11.36 -23.98 -8.02
CA ASN A 111 -11.74 -22.67 -8.56
C ASN A 111 -11.05 -21.51 -7.82
N ASP A 112 -10.39 -20.61 -8.56
CA ASP A 112 -9.69 -19.41 -8.04
C ASP A 112 -10.59 -18.47 -7.22
N ASN A 113 -11.91 -18.45 -7.46
CA ASN A 113 -12.87 -17.62 -6.72
C ASN A 113 -13.06 -18.00 -5.23
N VAL A 114 -12.43 -19.08 -4.77
CA VAL A 114 -12.50 -19.54 -3.38
C VAL A 114 -11.28 -19.07 -2.56
N LEU A 115 -10.24 -18.54 -3.20
CA LEU A 115 -9.00 -18.18 -2.51
C LEU A 115 -9.17 -16.94 -1.61
N PRO A 116 -8.57 -16.94 -0.41
CA PRO A 116 -8.48 -15.73 0.41
C PRO A 116 -7.72 -14.61 -0.31
N TYR A 117 -8.15 -13.38 -0.07
CA TYR A 117 -7.46 -12.17 -0.51
C TYR A 117 -6.09 -12.08 0.17
N ALA A 118 -5.03 -11.98 -0.63
CA ALA A 118 -3.64 -12.02 -0.16
C ALA A 118 -2.92 -10.66 -0.28
N GLY A 119 -3.67 -9.59 -0.55
CA GLY A 119 -3.12 -8.26 -0.82
C GLY A 119 -2.54 -8.11 -2.23
N GLU A 120 -2.73 -6.94 -2.81
CA GLU A 120 -2.07 -6.51 -4.04
C GLU A 120 -0.61 -6.11 -3.77
N ASP A 121 0.23 -6.09 -4.81
CA ASP A 121 1.66 -5.83 -4.65
C ASP A 121 1.95 -4.42 -4.10
N PHE A 122 1.14 -3.44 -4.47
CA PHE A 122 1.24 -2.09 -3.90
C PHE A 122 0.86 -2.04 -2.43
N GLU A 123 -0.18 -2.77 -2.01
CA GLU A 123 -0.58 -2.84 -0.59
C GLU A 123 0.51 -3.48 0.27
N LYS A 124 1.20 -4.50 -0.27
CA LYS A 124 2.31 -5.16 0.44
C LYS A 124 3.48 -4.22 0.72
N VAL A 125 3.74 -3.26 -0.17
CA VAL A 125 4.74 -2.20 0.03
C VAL A 125 4.20 -1.16 1.01
N LEU A 126 2.94 -0.77 0.83
CA LEU A 126 2.28 0.23 1.66
C LEU A 126 2.21 -0.18 3.15
N VAL A 127 2.07 -1.48 3.45
CA VAL A 127 2.17 -2.00 4.82
C VAL A 127 3.48 -1.59 5.48
N ASN A 128 4.62 -1.79 4.84
CA ASN A 128 5.91 -1.42 5.44
C ASN A 128 6.16 0.09 5.41
N VAL A 129 5.59 0.81 4.44
CA VAL A 129 5.61 2.28 4.44
C VAL A 129 4.93 2.81 5.71
N PHE A 130 3.71 2.35 6.02
CA PHE A 130 3.02 2.78 7.23
C PHE A 130 3.66 2.27 8.51
N LEU A 131 4.16 1.02 8.54
CA LEU A 131 4.93 0.55 9.69
C LEU A 131 6.17 1.42 9.93
N ALA A 132 6.90 1.79 8.88
CA ALA A 132 8.07 2.66 8.99
C ALA A 132 7.70 4.05 9.53
N LEU A 133 6.58 4.61 9.07
CA LEU A 133 6.06 5.89 9.57
C LEU A 133 5.62 5.79 11.04
N ASP A 134 4.89 4.74 11.42
CA ASP A 134 4.43 4.53 12.80
C ASP A 134 5.61 4.35 13.76
N PHE A 135 6.63 3.58 13.37
CA PHE A 135 7.86 3.43 14.15
C PHE A 135 8.63 4.74 14.24
N ALA A 136 8.76 5.49 13.14
CA ALA A 136 9.41 6.79 13.14
C ALA A 136 8.68 7.82 14.03
N GLU A 137 7.34 7.82 14.03
CA GLU A 137 6.51 8.67 14.91
C GLU A 137 6.78 8.36 16.40
N LYS A 138 7.03 7.09 16.71
CA LYS A 138 7.40 6.65 18.08
C LYS A 138 8.86 6.93 18.44
N GLY A 139 9.68 7.44 17.51
CA GLY A 139 11.13 7.59 17.68
C GLY A 139 11.91 6.26 17.63
N GLU A 140 11.26 5.18 17.21
CA GLU A 140 11.82 3.84 17.04
C GLU A 140 12.47 3.74 15.64
N ILE A 141 13.56 4.49 15.45
CA ILE A 141 14.21 4.66 14.13
C ILE A 141 14.79 3.35 13.60
N ASP A 142 15.37 2.51 14.46
CA ASP A 142 15.95 1.22 14.05
C ASP A 142 14.87 0.29 13.46
N GLU A 143 13.69 0.25 14.09
CA GLU A 143 12.51 -0.46 13.60
C GLU A 143 12.01 0.12 12.29
N ALA A 144 11.95 1.46 12.17
CA ALA A 144 11.58 2.12 10.91
C ALA A 144 12.53 1.74 9.76
N LEU A 145 13.83 1.62 10.02
CA LEU A 145 14.82 1.17 9.03
C LEU A 145 14.66 -0.30 8.64
N VAL A 146 14.23 -1.18 9.56
CA VAL A 146 13.88 -2.57 9.21
C VAL A 146 12.77 -2.58 8.18
N GLU A 147 11.73 -1.78 8.38
CA GLU A 147 10.60 -1.69 7.47
C GLU A 147 10.99 -1.02 6.14
N ALA A 148 11.87 -0.01 6.16
CA ALA A 148 12.44 0.59 4.95
C ALA A 148 13.25 -0.42 4.11
N ARG A 149 14.02 -1.30 4.75
CA ARG A 149 14.74 -2.40 4.08
C ARG A 149 13.77 -3.42 3.46
N LYS A 150 12.65 -3.73 4.12
CA LYS A 150 11.60 -4.59 3.56
C LYS A 150 10.95 -3.96 2.32
N VAL A 151 10.71 -2.65 2.31
CA VAL A 151 10.23 -1.92 1.11
C VAL A 151 11.19 -2.14 -0.07
N ASP A 152 12.49 -1.88 0.13
CA ASP A 152 13.49 -2.06 -0.93
C ASP A 152 13.54 -3.51 -1.45
N LEU A 153 13.46 -4.50 -0.55
CA LEU A 153 13.43 -5.92 -0.92
C LEU A 153 12.18 -6.26 -1.75
N LYS A 154 11.00 -5.81 -1.35
CA LYS A 154 9.73 -6.07 -2.07
C LYS A 154 9.76 -5.46 -3.48
N LEU A 155 10.16 -4.21 -3.62
CA LEU A 155 10.24 -3.52 -4.91
C LEU A 155 11.28 -4.16 -5.84
N ARG A 156 12.45 -4.57 -5.32
CA ARG A 156 13.43 -5.35 -6.10
C ARG A 156 12.85 -6.69 -6.60
N ASN A 157 12.14 -7.40 -5.73
CA ASN A 157 11.50 -8.67 -6.09
C ASN A 157 10.41 -8.47 -7.16
N PHE A 158 9.59 -7.42 -7.06
CA PHE A 158 8.55 -7.13 -8.05
C PHE A 158 9.13 -6.73 -9.40
N THR A 159 10.14 -5.86 -9.40
CA THR A 159 10.87 -5.48 -10.62
C THR A 159 11.46 -6.71 -11.31
N ALA A 160 12.12 -7.60 -10.57
CA ALA A 160 12.67 -8.84 -11.14
C ALA A 160 11.60 -9.80 -11.67
N ARG A 161 10.44 -9.88 -11.00
CA ARG A 161 9.35 -10.80 -11.37
C ARG A 161 8.54 -10.32 -12.58
N TYR A 162 8.40 -9.01 -12.74
CA TYR A 162 7.50 -8.40 -13.73
C TYR A 162 8.22 -7.59 -14.80
N GLU A 163 9.53 -7.80 -14.97
CA GLU A 163 10.32 -7.14 -15.99
C GLU A 163 9.61 -7.15 -17.36
N GLY A 164 9.48 -5.96 -17.97
CA GLY A 164 8.80 -5.76 -19.26
C GLY A 164 7.27 -5.84 -19.25
N LYS A 165 6.63 -6.01 -18.08
CA LYS A 165 5.16 -6.06 -17.94
C LYS A 165 4.63 -4.74 -17.41
N ASN A 166 3.41 -4.36 -17.84
CA ASN A 166 2.68 -3.23 -17.25
C ASN A 166 2.05 -3.65 -15.90
N ARG A 167 2.87 -3.78 -14.87
CA ARG A 167 2.49 -4.10 -13.48
C ARG A 167 3.27 -3.24 -12.50
N TYR A 168 2.70 -3.07 -11.31
CA TYR A 168 3.38 -2.40 -10.19
C TYR A 168 4.71 -3.11 -9.88
N GLN A 169 5.78 -2.34 -9.94
CA GLN A 169 7.17 -2.84 -9.83
C GLN A 169 8.04 -1.93 -8.97
N GLU A 170 7.72 -0.64 -8.95
CA GLU A 170 8.53 0.39 -8.34
C GLU A 170 7.59 1.47 -7.77
N ASP A 171 8.03 2.18 -6.73
CA ASP A 171 7.25 3.25 -6.11
C ASP A 171 8.17 4.44 -5.79
N PRO A 172 8.09 5.53 -6.58
CA PRO A 172 8.96 6.68 -6.38
C PRO A 172 8.83 7.33 -4.99
N PHE A 173 7.62 7.33 -4.43
CA PHE A 173 7.36 7.92 -3.11
C PHE A 173 7.90 7.02 -2.00
N ALA A 174 7.64 5.71 -2.05
CA ALA A 174 8.16 4.78 -1.07
C ALA A 174 9.69 4.79 -1.06
N ARG A 175 10.33 4.85 -2.24
CA ARG A 175 11.80 5.02 -2.35
C ARG A 175 12.29 6.31 -1.70
N TYR A 176 11.63 7.43 -1.97
CA TYR A 176 11.99 8.71 -1.35
C TYR A 176 11.90 8.64 0.17
N LEU A 177 10.79 8.12 0.71
CA LEU A 177 10.61 7.96 2.15
C LEU A 177 11.69 7.08 2.78
N THR A 178 12.06 5.96 2.13
CA THR A 178 13.17 5.13 2.62
C THR A 178 14.48 5.91 2.69
N GLY A 179 14.74 6.79 1.72
CA GLY A 179 15.92 7.66 1.73
C GLY A 179 15.91 8.64 2.90
N VAL A 180 14.76 9.27 3.18
CA VAL A 180 14.59 10.17 4.33
C VAL A 180 14.88 9.44 5.64
N LEU A 181 14.41 8.20 5.80
CA LEU A 181 14.64 7.40 7.01
C LEU A 181 16.11 7.03 7.17
N TYR A 182 16.77 6.56 6.11
CA TYR A 182 18.22 6.28 6.14
C TYR A 182 19.02 7.52 6.51
N GLU A 183 18.66 8.66 5.92
CA GLU A 183 19.35 9.91 6.18
C GLU A 183 19.17 10.39 7.61
N THR A 184 17.96 10.26 8.15
CA THR A 184 17.64 10.58 9.55
C THR A 184 18.49 9.74 10.51
N ALA A 185 18.81 8.50 10.13
CA ALA A 185 19.70 7.62 10.88
C ALA A 185 21.20 7.87 10.63
N GLY A 186 21.56 8.81 9.75
CA GLY A 186 22.95 9.07 9.35
C GLY A 186 23.53 8.08 8.34
N GLU A 187 22.73 7.16 7.79
CA GLU A 187 23.13 6.23 6.72
C GLU A 187 23.14 6.93 5.34
N ILE A 188 23.99 7.96 5.20
CA ILE A 188 23.97 8.89 4.04
C ILE A 188 24.16 8.18 2.69
N ASN A 189 25.01 7.14 2.64
CA ASN A 189 25.21 6.36 1.42
C ASN A 189 23.94 5.61 1.00
N ASP A 190 23.25 4.99 1.95
CA ASP A 190 22.00 4.27 1.69
C ASP A 190 20.85 5.25 1.34
N ALA A 191 20.82 6.41 1.99
CA ALA A 191 19.94 7.51 1.63
C ALA A 191 20.13 7.96 0.17
N PHE A 192 21.37 8.23 -0.24
CA PHE A 192 21.69 8.60 -1.63
C PHE A 192 21.23 7.52 -2.62
N ILE A 193 21.48 6.24 -2.32
CA ILE A 193 21.05 5.12 -3.17
C ILE A 193 19.51 5.09 -3.29
N ALA A 194 18.80 5.27 -2.19
CA ALA A 194 17.34 5.29 -2.17
C ALA A 194 16.76 6.48 -2.95
N TYR A 195 17.31 7.68 -2.75
CA TYR A 195 16.94 8.87 -3.52
C TYR A 195 17.21 8.71 -5.01
N ARG A 196 18.33 8.10 -5.40
CA ARG A 196 18.64 7.88 -6.82
C ARG A 196 17.62 6.92 -7.45
N LYS A 197 17.27 5.84 -6.76
CA LYS A 197 16.19 4.93 -7.19
C LYS A 197 14.84 5.65 -7.29
N ALA A 198 14.51 6.53 -6.34
CA ALA A 198 13.31 7.36 -6.40
C ALA A 198 13.30 8.25 -7.65
N TYR A 199 14.42 8.89 -7.97
CA TYR A 199 14.58 9.74 -9.14
C TYR A 199 14.39 8.96 -10.44
N GLU A 200 15.04 7.80 -10.58
CA GLU A 200 14.87 6.91 -11.73
C GLU A 200 13.42 6.45 -11.89
N ALA A 201 12.75 6.12 -10.77
CA ALA A 201 11.35 5.75 -10.76
C ALA A 201 10.44 6.91 -11.22
N TYR A 202 10.66 8.12 -10.71
CA TYR A 202 9.93 9.31 -11.16
C TYR A 202 10.16 9.60 -12.64
N GLN A 203 11.39 9.44 -13.16
CA GLN A 203 11.65 9.62 -14.59
C GLN A 203 10.90 8.61 -15.46
N LYS A 204 10.87 7.33 -15.04
CA LYS A 204 10.10 6.29 -15.72
C LYS A 204 8.61 6.63 -15.70
N TYR A 205 8.07 6.96 -14.52
CA TYR A 205 6.66 7.25 -14.34
C TYR A 205 6.24 8.57 -14.97
N GLY A 206 7.16 9.53 -15.14
CA GLY A 206 6.88 10.75 -15.91
C GLY A 206 6.55 10.46 -17.36
N LYS A 207 7.16 9.43 -17.95
CA LYS A 207 6.85 9.00 -19.32
C LYS A 207 5.52 8.25 -19.41
N GLU A 208 5.17 7.47 -18.38
CA GLU A 208 3.97 6.61 -18.35
C GLU A 208 2.71 7.35 -17.87
N PHE A 209 2.85 8.23 -16.88
CA PHE A 209 1.75 8.83 -16.13
C PHE A 209 1.82 10.38 -16.04
N GLY A 210 2.86 11.01 -16.61
CA GLY A 210 2.98 12.47 -16.60
C GLY A 210 3.37 13.09 -15.26
N VAL A 211 3.91 12.30 -14.31
CA VAL A 211 4.43 12.82 -13.04
C VAL A 211 5.81 13.43 -13.20
N SER A 212 6.07 14.57 -12.54
CA SER A 212 7.38 15.22 -12.55
C SER A 212 8.24 14.76 -11.37
N VAL A 213 9.56 14.75 -11.57
CA VAL A 213 10.52 14.62 -10.46
C VAL A 213 10.32 15.80 -9.50
N PRO A 214 10.07 15.57 -8.19
CA PRO A 214 9.94 16.65 -7.24
C PRO A 214 11.28 17.36 -7.00
N ARG A 215 11.25 18.69 -6.83
CA ARG A 215 12.46 19.49 -6.64
C ARG A 215 13.23 19.12 -5.36
N PHE A 216 12.52 18.88 -4.26
CA PHE A 216 13.14 18.48 -3.00
C PHE A 216 14.01 17.22 -3.15
N LEU A 217 13.59 16.26 -3.99
CA LEU A 217 14.36 15.05 -4.26
C LEU A 217 15.68 15.37 -4.99
N LEU A 218 15.68 16.33 -5.91
CA LEU A 218 16.91 16.78 -6.57
C LEU A 218 17.85 17.48 -5.59
N ASP A 219 17.30 18.31 -4.70
CA ASP A 219 18.09 19.00 -3.68
C ASP A 219 18.71 17.99 -2.69
N ASP A 220 17.95 16.98 -2.26
CA ASP A 220 18.42 15.89 -1.42
C ASP A 220 19.51 15.05 -2.10
N LEU A 221 19.39 14.82 -3.41
CA LEU A 221 20.42 14.14 -4.22
C LEU A 221 21.71 14.95 -4.35
N VAL A 222 21.62 16.26 -4.62
CA VAL A 222 22.80 17.13 -4.67
C VAL A 222 23.50 17.17 -3.31
N ARG A 223 22.72 17.31 -2.24
CA ARG A 223 23.23 17.38 -0.86
C ARG A 223 23.92 16.08 -0.46
N THR A 224 23.25 14.94 -0.59
CA THR A 224 23.83 13.65 -0.21
C THR A 224 25.02 13.26 -1.10
N ALA A 225 24.99 13.55 -2.41
CA ALA A 225 26.17 13.37 -3.29
C ALA A 225 27.36 14.24 -2.85
N THR A 226 27.10 15.48 -2.42
CA THR A 226 28.14 16.40 -1.92
C THR A 226 28.78 15.87 -0.64
N LEU A 227 27.97 15.43 0.32
CA LEU A 227 28.44 14.82 1.58
C LEU A 227 29.29 13.56 1.32
N MET A 228 28.94 12.78 0.31
CA MET A 228 29.66 11.57 -0.10
C MET A 228 30.84 11.82 -1.07
N GLN A 229 31.09 13.08 -1.46
CA GLN A 229 32.11 13.45 -2.45
C GLN A 229 31.91 12.84 -3.86
N PHE A 230 30.68 12.48 -4.22
CA PHE A 230 30.30 11.95 -5.53
C PHE A 230 30.13 13.10 -6.54
N SER A 231 31.25 13.71 -6.95
CA SER A 231 31.26 14.93 -7.77
C SER A 231 30.48 14.80 -9.09
N GLU A 232 30.60 13.67 -9.80
CA GLU A 232 29.88 13.44 -11.06
C GLU A 232 28.36 13.38 -10.86
N GLU A 233 27.89 12.66 -9.84
CA GLU A 233 26.45 12.55 -9.54
C GLU A 233 25.91 13.91 -9.03
N ARG A 234 26.68 14.63 -8.21
CA ARG A 234 26.32 16.00 -7.78
C ARG A 234 26.10 16.89 -9.00
N ASP A 235 27.05 16.94 -9.92
CA ASP A 235 26.99 17.82 -11.09
C ASP A 235 25.84 17.41 -12.03
N ARG A 236 25.57 16.11 -12.15
CA ARG A 236 24.41 15.57 -12.86
C ARG A 236 23.09 16.08 -12.27
N PHE A 237 22.91 16.04 -10.95
CA PHE A 237 21.66 16.46 -10.32
C PHE A 237 21.50 17.99 -10.25
N LEU A 238 22.61 18.74 -10.17
CA LEU A 238 22.60 20.19 -10.40
C LEU A 238 22.09 20.54 -11.80
N ALA A 239 22.61 19.86 -12.84
CA ALA A 239 22.15 20.05 -14.21
C ALA A 239 20.68 19.64 -14.42
N ALA A 240 20.18 18.70 -13.61
CA ALA A 240 18.77 18.30 -13.61
C ALA A 240 17.83 19.28 -12.89
N GLY A 241 18.36 20.36 -12.28
CA GLY A 241 17.59 21.43 -11.64
C GLY A 241 17.64 21.44 -10.11
N GLY A 242 18.50 20.61 -9.50
CA GLY A 242 18.80 20.68 -8.06
C GLY A 242 19.62 21.91 -7.70
N HIS A 243 19.54 22.32 -6.43
CA HIS A 243 20.26 23.47 -5.92
C HIS A 243 21.61 23.11 -5.31
N PRO A 244 22.61 24.00 -5.39
CA PRO A 244 23.88 23.83 -4.68
C PRO A 244 23.67 23.68 -3.17
N TYR A 245 24.42 22.76 -2.58
CA TYR A 245 24.49 22.56 -1.13
C TYR A 245 25.87 22.97 -0.62
N ASP A 246 25.90 23.83 0.41
CA ASP A 246 27.11 24.21 1.12
C ASP A 246 27.14 23.51 2.49
N PRO A 247 28.09 22.59 2.76
CA PRO A 247 28.22 21.94 4.05
C PRO A 247 28.54 22.89 5.21
N ALA A 248 28.94 24.14 4.93
CA ALA A 248 29.34 25.12 5.93
C ALA A 248 28.18 25.98 6.49
N THR A 249 26.97 25.86 5.92
CA THR A 249 25.75 26.56 6.36
C THR A 249 24.80 25.64 7.09
#